data_AF-A0A9D2KBE4-F1
#
_entry.id   AF-A0A9D2KBE4-F1
#
_cell.length_a   1.000
_cell.length_b   1.000
_cell.length_c   1.000
_cell.angle_alpha   90.00
_cell.angle_beta   90.00
_cell.angle_gamma   90.00
#
_symmetry.space_group_name_H-M   'P 1'
#
loop_
_entity.id
_entity.type
_entity.pdbx_description
1 polymer ?
#
loop_
_entity_poly.entity_id
_entity_poly.type
_entity_poly.pdbx_seq_one_letter_code
_entity_poly.pdbx_strand_id
1 'polypeptide(L)'
;MNLSLKKIATVSFTIVILLILLVQVAAARVYVYEVTTAATRFQTASKLPPDAFLYYNGGYDIIYDLKVVATYPDEKMAQALKDYNLEENNSNSFVHNPVPRNIPKKPYYWWR
;
A
#
# COMPACT_ATOMS: atom_id res chain seq x y z
N MET A 1 34.39 40.62 -17.27
CA MET A 1 33.12 40.00 -16.82
C MET A 1 33.41 38.74 -16.02
N ASN A 2 32.58 38.34 -15.03
CA ASN A 2 32.38 36.93 -14.58
C ASN A 2 31.43 36.73 -13.37
N LEU A 3 31.12 37.77 -12.59
CA LEU A 3 30.31 37.64 -11.37
C LEU A 3 28.86 37.16 -11.58
N SER A 4 28.26 37.43 -12.75
CA SER A 4 26.89 37.02 -13.07
C SER A 4 26.75 35.50 -13.21
N LEU A 5 27.63 34.88 -14.02
CA LEU A 5 27.57 33.45 -14.33
C LEU A 5 27.72 32.58 -13.08
N LYS A 6 28.60 32.96 -12.14
CA LYS A 6 28.74 32.26 -10.86
C LYS A 6 27.44 32.29 -10.04
N LYS A 7 26.79 33.46 -9.89
CA LYS A 7 25.52 33.56 -9.15
C LYS A 7 24.41 32.71 -9.78
N ILE A 8 24.27 32.74 -11.11
CA ILE A 8 23.27 31.95 -11.83
C ILE A 8 23.49 30.45 -11.59
N ALA A 9 24.74 29.96 -11.72
CA ALA A 9 25.06 28.56 -11.47
C ALA A 9 24.76 28.11 -10.03
N THR A 10 25.08 28.93 -9.01
CA THR A 10 24.78 28.63 -7.60
C THR A 10 23.27 28.57 -7.32
N VAL A 11 22.49 29.47 -7.93
CA VAL A 11 21.01 29.47 -7.82
C VAL A 11 20.42 28.23 -8.49
N SER A 12 20.84 27.87 -9.70
CA SER A 12 20.38 26.65 -10.35
C SER A 12 20.70 25.38 -9.53
N PHE A 13 21.90 25.30 -8.94
CA PHE A 13 22.29 24.15 -8.13
C PHE A 13 21.49 24.04 -6.82
N THR A 14 21.18 25.16 -6.17
CA THR A 14 20.31 25.16 -4.98
C THR A 14 18.85 24.85 -5.32
N ILE A 15 18.33 25.28 -6.48
CA ILE A 15 17.00 24.88 -6.95
C ILE A 15 16.95 23.38 -7.26
N VAL A 16 18.00 22.80 -7.88
CA VAL A 16 18.08 21.34 -8.12
C VAL A 16 18.12 20.55 -6.80
N ILE A 17 18.91 20.99 -5.81
CA ILE A 17 18.91 20.36 -4.48
C ILE A 17 17.53 20.48 -3.81
N LEU A 18 16.89 21.66 -3.88
CA LEU A 18 15.56 21.86 -3.32
C LEU A 18 14.52 20.96 -3.99
N LEU A 19 14.58 20.79 -5.33
CA LEU A 19 13.73 19.85 -6.06
C LEU A 19 13.99 18.39 -5.64
N ILE A 20 15.25 17.98 -5.46
CA ILE A 20 15.59 16.63 -4.97
C ILE A 20 15.06 16.39 -3.55
N LEU A 21 15.08 17.41 -2.68
CA LEU A 21 14.52 17.33 -1.33
C LEU A 21 12.98 17.43 -1.29
N LEU A 22 12.36 18.11 -2.26
CA LEU A 22 10.91 18.17 -2.45
C LEU A 22 10.36 16.91 -3.14
N VAL A 23 11.19 16.16 -3.86
CA VAL A 23 10.98 14.71 -4.06
C VAL A 23 11.29 14.01 -2.72
N GLN A 24 10.43 14.28 -1.73
CA GLN A 24 10.18 13.32 -0.66
C GLN A 24 9.66 12.07 -1.34
N VAL A 25 10.58 11.13 -1.56
CA VAL A 25 10.31 9.84 -2.18
C VAL A 25 9.05 9.27 -1.54
N ALA A 26 8.10 8.83 -2.37
CA ALA A 26 7.01 7.97 -1.93
C ALA A 26 7.64 6.65 -1.47
N ALA A 27 8.16 6.67 -0.24
CA ALA A 27 9.06 5.66 0.27
C ALA A 27 8.35 4.32 0.20
N ALA A 28 9.00 3.34 -0.42
CA ALA A 28 8.49 1.99 -0.44
C ALA A 28 8.28 1.54 1.02
N ARG A 29 7.10 0.97 1.28
CA ARG A 29 6.64 0.56 2.60
C ARG A 29 5.83 -0.69 2.44
N VAL A 30 5.91 -1.56 3.43
CA VAL A 30 5.00 -2.71 3.55
C VAL A 30 3.83 -2.27 4.41
N TYR A 31 2.65 -2.26 3.84
CA TYR A 31 1.39 -2.00 4.52
C TYR A 31 0.79 -3.34 4.94
N VAL A 32 0.39 -3.45 6.21
CA VAL A 32 -0.48 -4.55 6.64
C VAL A 32 -1.90 -4.03 6.58
N TYR A 33 -2.70 -4.69 5.75
CA TYR A 33 -4.10 -4.37 5.53
C TYR A 33 -4.99 -5.34 6.31
N GLU A 34 -6.06 -4.79 6.88
CA GLU A 34 -7.29 -5.48 7.22
C GLU A 34 -8.29 -5.21 6.09
N VAL A 35 -8.72 -6.27 5.41
CA VAL A 35 -9.58 -6.24 4.22
C VAL A 35 -10.93 -6.86 4.60
N THR A 36 -12.03 -6.16 4.34
CA THR A 36 -13.40 -6.69 4.51
C THR A 36 -14.07 -6.82 3.14
N THR A 37 -14.45 -8.04 2.76
CA THR A 37 -15.11 -8.36 1.49
C THR A 37 -16.60 -8.70 1.68
N ALA A 38 -17.28 -9.29 0.69
CA ALA A 38 -18.65 -9.77 0.88
C ALA A 38 -18.71 -11.09 1.66
N ALA A 39 -17.65 -11.91 1.58
CA ALA A 39 -17.60 -13.23 2.17
C ALA A 39 -16.83 -13.31 3.50
N THR A 40 -15.82 -12.45 3.72
CA THR A 40 -14.91 -12.61 4.85
C THR A 40 -14.21 -11.29 5.25
N ARG A 41 -13.48 -11.33 6.37
CA ARG A 41 -12.53 -10.30 6.79
C ARG A 41 -11.18 -10.96 7.06
N PHE A 42 -10.11 -10.45 6.47
CA PHE A 42 -8.78 -11.05 6.59
C PHE A 42 -7.69 -9.98 6.69
N GLN A 43 -6.52 -10.37 7.19
CA GLN A 43 -5.30 -9.56 7.13
C GLN A 43 -4.36 -10.06 6.03
N THR A 44 -3.61 -9.14 5.43
CA THR A 44 -2.60 -9.41 4.39
C THR A 44 -1.53 -8.31 4.37
N ALA A 45 -0.31 -8.62 3.93
CA ALA A 45 0.77 -7.65 3.79
C ALA A 45 1.05 -7.35 2.31
N SER A 46 1.26 -6.08 1.94
CA SER A 46 1.60 -5.70 0.56
C SER A 46 2.47 -4.44 0.50
N LYS A 47 3.28 -4.34 -0.55
CA LYS A 47 4.08 -3.15 -0.87
C LYS A 47 3.29 -2.08 -1.65
N LEU A 48 2.07 -2.41 -2.09
CA LEU A 48 1.18 -1.46 -2.75
C LEU A 48 0.56 -0.50 -1.71
N PRO A 49 0.59 0.84 -1.94
CA PRO A 49 -0.19 1.80 -1.14
C PRO A 49 -1.70 1.62 -1.36
N PRO A 50 -2.57 2.16 -0.48
CA PRO A 50 -4.00 1.78 -0.44
C PRO A 50 -4.74 1.91 -1.77
N ASP A 51 -4.56 3.02 -2.48
CA ASP A 51 -5.24 3.27 -3.77
C ASP A 51 -4.82 2.25 -4.84
N ALA A 52 -3.53 1.91 -4.88
CA ALA A 52 -2.99 0.89 -5.78
C ALA A 52 -3.40 -0.52 -5.34
N PHE A 53 -3.50 -0.78 -4.03
CA PHE A 53 -3.99 -2.05 -3.51
C PHE A 53 -5.46 -2.28 -3.91
N LEU A 54 -6.31 -1.26 -3.81
CA LEU A 54 -7.70 -1.33 -4.31
C LEU A 54 -7.73 -1.55 -5.83
N TYR A 55 -6.91 -0.83 -6.59
CA TYR A 55 -6.89 -0.95 -8.06
C TYR A 55 -6.41 -2.33 -8.56
N TYR A 56 -5.38 -2.91 -7.93
CA TYR A 56 -4.78 -4.18 -8.39
C TYR A 56 -5.37 -5.43 -7.71
N ASN A 57 -5.83 -5.34 -6.45
CA ASN A 57 -6.35 -6.49 -5.68
C ASN A 57 -7.86 -6.43 -5.40
N GLY A 58 -8.51 -5.28 -5.57
CA GLY A 58 -9.96 -5.11 -5.36
C GLY A 58 -10.84 -5.70 -6.48
N GLY A 59 -10.49 -6.90 -6.97
CA GLY A 59 -11.03 -7.49 -8.19
C GLY A 59 -12.48 -7.99 -8.06
N TYR A 60 -12.64 -9.28 -7.71
CA TYR A 60 -13.92 -9.98 -7.86
C TYR A 60 -14.81 -9.98 -6.61
N ASP A 61 -14.24 -10.20 -5.42
CA ASP A 61 -14.93 -9.98 -4.15
C ASP A 61 -14.78 -8.50 -3.76
N ILE A 62 -15.91 -7.77 -3.64
CA ILE A 62 -15.89 -6.31 -3.44
C ILE A 62 -15.28 -6.01 -2.06
N ILE A 63 -14.17 -5.27 -2.04
CA ILE A 63 -13.59 -4.72 -0.81
C ILE A 63 -14.49 -3.55 -0.36
N TYR A 64 -15.24 -3.74 0.73
CA TYR A 64 -16.09 -2.69 1.33
C TYR A 64 -15.32 -1.80 2.30
N ASP A 65 -14.29 -2.33 2.95
CA ASP A 65 -13.39 -1.60 3.82
C ASP A 65 -11.96 -2.10 3.64
N LEU A 66 -11.01 -1.17 3.55
CA LEU A 66 -9.58 -1.41 3.45
C LEU A 66 -8.86 -0.54 4.48
N LYS A 67 -8.44 -1.15 5.57
CA LYS A 67 -7.83 -0.46 6.70
C LYS A 67 -6.37 -0.83 6.84
N VAL A 68 -5.48 0.15 6.76
CA VAL A 68 -4.08 -0.04 7.16
C VAL A 68 -4.05 -0.24 8.69
N VAL A 69 -3.62 -1.42 9.14
CA VAL A 69 -3.48 -1.74 10.58
C VAL A 69 -2.04 -1.59 11.09
N ALA A 70 -1.05 -1.70 10.21
CA ALA A 70 0.34 -1.35 10.48
C ALA A 70 1.08 -0.96 9.20
N THR A 71 2.26 -0.37 9.36
CA THR A 71 3.14 -0.02 8.24
C THR A 71 4.59 -0.17 8.63
N TYR A 72 5.37 -0.83 7.77
CA TYR A 72 6.76 -1.17 7.96
C TYR A 72 7.61 -0.56 6.83
N PRO A 73 8.93 -0.37 7.05
CA PRO A 73 9.89 -0.15 5.97
C PRO A 73 9.87 -1.25 4.90
N ASP A 74 10.29 -0.94 3.68
CA ASP A 74 10.25 -1.86 2.52
C ASP A 74 11.03 -3.17 2.74
N GLU A 75 12.15 -3.08 3.45
CA GLU A 75 13.03 -4.21 3.75
C GLU A 75 12.47 -5.16 4.83
N LYS A 76 11.38 -4.77 5.51
CA LYS A 76 10.79 -5.51 6.64
C LYS A 76 9.56 -6.33 6.28
N MET A 77 9.37 -6.69 5.01
CA MET A 77 8.28 -7.58 4.56
C MET A 77 8.18 -8.88 5.37
N ALA A 78 9.32 -9.56 5.63
CA ALA A 78 9.33 -10.79 6.41
C ALA A 78 8.89 -10.57 7.87
N GLN A 79 9.22 -9.43 8.48
CA GLN A 79 8.76 -9.08 9.83
C GLN A 79 7.25 -8.81 9.84
N ALA A 80 6.74 -8.07 8.86
CA ALA A 80 5.30 -7.81 8.72
C ALA A 80 4.48 -9.08 8.49
N LEU A 81 5.02 -10.05 7.74
CA LEU A 81 4.40 -11.37 7.57
C LEU A 81 4.37 -12.14 8.90
N LYS A 82 5.48 -12.13 9.65
CA LYS A 82 5.60 -12.84 10.92
C LYS A 82 4.73 -12.26 12.03
N ASP A 83 4.76 -10.95 12.22
CA ASP A 83 4.04 -10.25 13.29
C ASP A 83 2.50 -10.46 13.21
N TYR A 84 1.99 -10.74 12.00
CA TYR A 84 0.58 -10.95 11.71
C TYR A 84 0.21 -12.41 11.37
N ASN A 85 1.17 -13.35 11.51
CA ASN A 85 1.00 -14.77 11.22
C ASN A 85 0.49 -15.05 9.79
N LEU A 86 1.14 -14.40 8.81
CA LEU A 86 0.83 -14.44 7.38
C LEU A 86 1.84 -15.29 6.57
N GLU A 87 2.85 -15.88 7.20
CA GLU A 87 4.08 -16.39 6.56
C GLU A 87 3.85 -17.44 5.45
N GLU A 88 2.83 -18.29 5.56
CA GLU A 88 2.55 -19.33 4.55
C GLU A 88 1.80 -18.82 3.31
N ASN A 89 0.77 -17.99 3.50
CA ASN A 89 -0.27 -17.72 2.49
C ASN A 89 -0.51 -16.22 2.23
N ASN A 90 0.31 -15.33 2.83
CA ASN A 90 0.09 -13.88 2.90
C ASN A 90 -1.34 -13.46 3.27
N SER A 91 -2.04 -14.31 4.02
CA SER A 91 -3.45 -14.13 4.39
C SER A 91 -3.74 -14.82 5.71
N ASN A 92 -4.41 -14.10 6.62
CA ASN A 92 -4.89 -14.62 7.90
C ASN A 92 -6.36 -14.23 8.03
N SER A 93 -7.27 -15.19 7.90
CA SER A 93 -8.71 -14.93 7.91
C SER A 93 -9.22 -14.84 9.34
N PHE A 94 -9.84 -13.71 9.68
CA PHE A 94 -10.69 -13.64 10.85
C PHE A 94 -11.93 -14.50 10.61
N VAL A 95 -12.39 -15.17 11.68
CA VAL A 95 -13.49 -16.13 11.64
C VAL A 95 -14.67 -15.58 10.83
N HIS A 96 -15.23 -16.44 9.97
CA HIS A 96 -16.20 -16.17 8.90
C HIS A 96 -17.48 -15.46 9.39
N ASN A 97 -17.34 -14.16 9.66
CA ASN A 97 -18.41 -13.28 10.14
C ASN A 97 -19.33 -12.95 8.95
N PRO A 98 -20.60 -13.37 8.94
CA PRO A 98 -21.49 -13.15 7.81
C PRO A 98 -21.82 -11.66 7.68
N VAL A 99 -21.24 -11.01 6.68
CA VAL A 99 -21.46 -9.61 6.36
C VAL A 99 -22.95 -9.35 6.11
N PRO A 100 -23.54 -8.24 6.61
CA PRO A 100 -24.96 -7.92 6.40
C PRO A 100 -25.34 -7.93 4.92
N ARG A 101 -26.19 -8.91 4.54
CA ARG A 101 -26.37 -9.30 3.13
C ARG A 101 -27.26 -8.33 2.36
N ASN A 102 -26.64 -7.40 1.63
CA ASN A 102 -27.22 -6.66 0.49
C ASN A 102 -26.23 -6.69 -0.70
N ILE A 103 -25.95 -7.90 -1.20
CA ILE A 103 -24.88 -8.13 -2.18
C ILE A 103 -25.42 -7.97 -3.63
N PRO A 104 -24.75 -7.20 -4.51
CA PRO A 104 -25.05 -7.14 -5.94
C PRO A 104 -24.94 -8.52 -6.63
N LYS A 105 -25.89 -8.84 -7.50
CA LYS A 105 -26.14 -10.21 -8.01
C LYS A 105 -25.05 -10.91 -8.84
N LYS A 106 -23.85 -10.34 -9.02
CA LYS A 106 -22.78 -10.95 -9.84
C LYS A 106 -21.66 -11.53 -9.00
N PRO A 107 -21.67 -12.87 -8.90
CA PRO A 107 -20.47 -13.68 -9.00
C PRO A 107 -19.34 -13.07 -9.84
N TYR A 108 -18.28 -12.55 -9.20
CA TYR A 108 -16.85 -12.59 -9.69
C TYR A 108 -14.72 -14.55 -8.83
N TYR A 109 -13.69 -15.10 -9.57
CA TYR A 109 -12.53 -15.85 -9.12
C TYR A 109 -11.42 -14.85 -8.82
N TRP A 110 -11.03 -14.72 -7.55
CA TRP A 110 -9.65 -14.31 -7.23
C TRP A 110 -8.72 -15.46 -7.61
N TRP A 111 -7.51 -15.12 -8.05
CA TRP A 111 -6.47 -16.06 -8.45
C TRP A 111 -5.23 -15.89 -7.56
N ARG A 112 -4.33 -16.86 -7.66
CA ARG A 112 -2.98 -16.84 -7.06
C ARG A 112 -2.08 -15.86 -7.81
#